data_AF-Q49AS4-F1
#
_entry.id   AF-Q49AS4-F1
#
_cell.length_a   1.000
_cell.length_b   1.000
_cell.length_c   1.000
_cell.angle_alpha   90.00
_cell.angle_beta   90.00
_cell.angle_gamma   90.00
#
_symmetry.space_group_name_H-M   'P 1'
#
loop_
_entity.id
_entity.type
_entity.pdbx_description
1 polymer ?
#
loop_
_entity_poly.entity_id
_entity_poly.type
_entity_poly.pdbx_seq_one_letter_code
_entity_poly.pdbx_strand_id
1 'polypeptide(L)'
;MAGQLGGLSGSTTVTIVVTDVNDNPPRFPQKMYQFSIQESAPIGTAVGRVKAEDSDVGENTDMTYHLKDESSSGGDVFKVTTDSDTQEAIIVVQKRLDFESQPVHTVILEALNKFVDPRFADLGTFRDQAIVRVAVTDVDEPPEFRPPSGLLEVQEDAQVGSLVGVVTARDPDAANRPVR
;
A
#
# COMPACT_ATOMS: atom_id res chain seq x y z
N MET A 1 -35.50 42.03 -70.72
CA MET A 1 -35.80 41.04 -69.66
C MET A 1 -34.50 40.76 -68.93
N ALA A 2 -34.33 41.28 -67.71
CA ALA A 2 -33.12 41.05 -66.90
C ALA A 2 -33.37 39.83 -66.01
N GLY A 3 -32.58 38.76 -66.22
CA GLY A 3 -32.63 37.56 -65.39
C GLY A 3 -31.95 37.82 -64.05
N GLN A 4 -32.73 37.76 -62.97
CA GLN A 4 -32.21 37.77 -61.61
C GLN A 4 -31.54 36.42 -61.35
N LEU A 5 -30.21 36.37 -61.45
CA LEU A 5 -29.43 35.22 -60.98
C LEU A 5 -29.50 35.23 -59.46
N GLY A 6 -30.46 34.48 -58.91
CA GLY A 6 -30.53 34.19 -57.48
C GLY A 6 -29.19 33.61 -57.04
N GLY A 7 -28.58 34.22 -56.02
CA GLY A 7 -27.25 33.85 -55.56
C GLY A 7 -27.19 32.35 -55.23
N LEU A 8 -26.30 31.62 -55.89
CA LEU A 8 -26.06 30.22 -55.59
C LEU A 8 -25.30 30.15 -54.27
N SER A 9 -25.93 29.57 -53.25
CA SER A 9 -25.30 29.28 -51.96
C SER A 9 -25.19 27.78 -51.76
N GLY A 10 -24.04 27.33 -51.26
CA GLY A 10 -23.84 25.96 -50.78
C GLY A 10 -23.50 26.00 -49.29
N SER A 11 -24.06 25.07 -48.53
CA SER A 11 -23.72 24.86 -47.12
C SER A 11 -23.21 23.43 -46.95
N THR A 12 -22.26 23.25 -46.05
CA THR A 12 -21.77 21.94 -45.62
C THR A 12 -21.77 21.88 -44.10
N THR A 13 -21.86 20.67 -43.55
CA THR A 13 -21.76 20.43 -42.11
C THR A 13 -20.33 20.05 -41.79
N VAL A 14 -19.71 20.77 -40.85
CA VAL A 14 -18.40 20.44 -40.31
C VAL A 14 -18.60 19.92 -38.89
N THR A 15 -18.15 18.69 -38.64
CA THR A 15 -18.09 18.15 -37.28
C THR A 15 -16.72 18.47 -36.70
N ILE A 16 -16.69 19.21 -35.60
CA ILE A 16 -15.48 19.50 -34.84
C ILE A 16 -15.45 18.54 -33.65
N VAL A 17 -14.42 17.72 -33.56
CA VAL A 17 -14.17 16.84 -32.41
C VAL A 17 -13.07 17.49 -31.57
N VAL A 18 -13.37 17.74 -30.30
CA VAL A 18 -12.39 18.21 -29.33
C VAL A 18 -11.72 17.00 -28.72
N THR A 19 -10.40 16.89 -28.84
CA THR A 19 -9.60 15.82 -28.24
C THR A 19 -9.11 16.25 -26.86
N ASP A 20 -9.04 15.29 -25.95
CA ASP A 20 -8.52 15.48 -24.60
C ASP A 20 -7.00 15.72 -24.59
N VAL A 21 -6.51 16.44 -23.57
CA VAL A 21 -5.09 16.65 -23.29
C VAL A 21 -4.87 16.29 -21.83
N ASN A 22 -3.76 15.61 -21.51
CA ASN A 22 -3.42 15.25 -20.13
C ASN A 22 -3.00 16.50 -19.34
N ASP A 23 -3.98 17.17 -18.74
CA ASP A 23 -3.82 18.42 -18.00
C ASP A 23 -4.35 18.36 -16.56
N ASN A 24 -4.88 17.20 -16.14
CA ASN A 24 -5.34 16.96 -14.77
C ASN A 24 -4.40 16.01 -14.02
N PRO A 25 -3.98 16.36 -12.78
CA PRO A 25 -3.20 15.46 -11.95
C PRO A 25 -4.09 14.46 -11.20
N PRO A 26 -3.57 13.26 -10.88
CA PRO A 26 -4.29 12.29 -10.06
C PRO A 26 -4.53 12.87 -8.66
N ARG A 27 -5.66 12.52 -8.06
CA ARG A 27 -6.07 12.99 -6.73
C ARG A 27 -6.57 11.84 -5.87
N PHE A 28 -6.04 11.72 -4.66
CA PHE A 28 -6.64 10.82 -3.68
C PHE A 28 -7.85 11.49 -3.02
N PRO A 29 -9.04 10.83 -3.00
CA PRO A 29 -10.21 11.37 -2.31
C PRO A 29 -9.99 11.58 -0.80
N GLN A 30 -9.10 10.80 -0.20
CA GLN A 30 -8.73 10.92 1.22
C GLN A 30 -7.22 11.13 1.36
N LYS A 31 -6.82 11.93 2.35
CA LYS A 31 -5.40 12.14 2.68
C LYS A 31 -4.83 11.05 3.58
N MET A 32 -5.67 10.23 4.20
CA MET A 32 -5.26 9.13 5.05
C MET A 32 -6.20 7.94 4.92
N TYR A 33 -5.63 6.76 4.67
CA TYR A 33 -6.32 5.47 4.62
C TYR A 33 -5.84 4.60 5.79
N GLN A 34 -6.77 3.87 6.42
CA GLN A 34 -6.48 3.00 7.56
C GLN A 34 -6.92 1.58 7.25
N PHE A 35 -6.02 0.63 7.44
CA PHE A 35 -6.25 -0.79 7.27
C PHE A 35 -5.77 -1.57 8.49
N SER A 36 -6.25 -2.82 8.61
CA SER A 36 -5.79 -3.76 9.63
C SER A 36 -5.51 -5.11 9.00
N ILE A 37 -4.45 -5.78 9.46
CA ILE A 37 -4.08 -7.13 8.98
C ILE A 37 -3.48 -7.94 10.12
N GLN A 38 -3.71 -9.26 10.12
CA GLN A 38 -3.11 -10.17 11.09
C GLN A 38 -1.61 -10.31 10.85
N GLU A 39 -0.83 -10.47 11.92
CA GLU A 39 0.61 -10.68 11.77
C GLU A 39 0.97 -11.99 11.06
N SER A 40 0.12 -13.01 11.25
CA SER A 40 0.23 -14.32 10.60
C SER A 40 -0.12 -14.30 9.11
N ALA A 41 -0.52 -13.14 8.56
CA ALA A 41 -0.87 -13.01 7.15
C ALA A 41 0.30 -13.40 6.23
N PRO A 42 0.09 -14.33 5.27
CA PRO A 42 1.13 -14.73 4.34
C PRO A 42 1.64 -13.56 3.49
N ILE A 43 2.90 -13.66 3.05
CA ILE A 43 3.46 -12.75 2.05
C ILE A 43 2.61 -12.82 0.77
N GLY A 44 2.28 -11.65 0.21
CA GLY A 44 1.39 -11.49 -0.94
C GLY A 44 -0.07 -11.26 -0.57
N THR A 45 -0.46 -11.35 0.70
CA THR A 45 -1.82 -11.03 1.15
C THR A 45 -2.13 -9.56 0.89
N ALA A 46 -3.32 -9.30 0.33
CA ALA A 46 -3.82 -7.95 0.11
C ALA A 46 -4.29 -7.33 1.44
N VAL A 47 -3.72 -6.18 1.78
CA VAL A 47 -4.04 -5.40 2.98
C VAL A 47 -5.25 -4.50 2.73
N GLY A 48 -5.27 -3.87 1.56
CA GLY A 48 -6.29 -2.89 1.20
C GLY A 48 -6.10 -2.37 -0.20
N ARG A 49 -7.13 -1.67 -0.69
CA ARG A 49 -7.14 -1.02 -1.99
C ARG A 49 -7.37 0.48 -1.83
N VAL A 50 -6.64 1.26 -2.60
CA VAL A 50 -6.75 2.71 -2.64
C VAL A 50 -6.82 3.15 -4.09
N LYS A 51 -7.70 4.09 -4.41
CA LYS A 51 -7.83 4.63 -5.76
C LYS A 51 -7.55 6.12 -5.77
N ALA A 52 -6.66 6.55 -6.65
CA ALA A 52 -6.60 7.95 -7.06
C ALA A 52 -7.51 8.16 -8.27
N GLU A 53 -8.07 9.35 -8.38
CA GLU A 53 -8.98 9.76 -9.44
C GLU A 53 -8.28 10.80 -10.32
N ASP A 54 -8.39 10.62 -11.63
CA ASP A 54 -7.92 11.58 -12.64
C ASP A 54 -9.11 11.98 -13.51
N SER A 55 -9.21 13.27 -13.84
CA SER A 55 -10.34 13.84 -14.59
C SER A 55 -10.12 13.88 -16.10
N ASP A 56 -8.95 13.44 -16.57
CA ASP A 56 -8.66 13.26 -17.99
C ASP A 56 -9.46 12.09 -18.61
N VAL A 57 -9.29 11.84 -19.92
CA VAL A 57 -10.04 10.80 -20.64
C VAL A 57 -9.11 9.77 -21.28
N GLY A 58 -9.47 8.49 -21.16
CA GLY A 58 -8.78 7.39 -21.83
C GLY A 58 -7.38 7.16 -21.25
N GLU A 59 -6.38 7.02 -22.12
CA GLU A 59 -4.99 6.76 -21.72
C GLU A 59 -4.37 7.89 -20.89
N ASN A 60 -4.95 9.09 -20.90
CA ASN A 60 -4.48 10.20 -20.06
C ASN A 60 -4.77 9.99 -18.57
N THR A 61 -5.65 9.04 -18.22
CA THR A 61 -5.96 8.66 -16.83
C THR A 61 -5.03 7.57 -16.27
N ASP A 62 -4.12 7.04 -17.09
CA ASP A 62 -3.25 5.95 -16.68
C ASP A 62 -2.22 6.41 -15.65
N MET A 63 -2.23 5.77 -14.48
CA MET A 63 -1.37 6.13 -13.37
C MET A 63 -0.55 4.97 -12.83
N THR A 64 0.58 5.30 -12.20
CA THR A 64 1.43 4.36 -11.49
C THR A 64 1.48 4.71 -10.01
N TYR A 65 1.48 3.69 -9.17
CA TYR A 65 1.53 3.86 -7.72
C TYR A 65 2.88 3.41 -7.17
N HIS A 66 3.37 4.16 -6.19
CA HIS A 66 4.60 3.86 -5.48
C HIS A 66 4.42 4.07 -3.98
N LEU A 67 5.06 3.22 -3.17
CA LEU A 67 5.20 3.47 -1.74
C LEU A 67 6.54 4.18 -1.52
N LYS A 68 6.49 5.31 -0.81
CA LYS A 68 7.68 6.08 -0.44
C LYS A 68 8.14 5.72 0.96
N ASP A 69 9.41 5.33 1.06
CA ASP A 69 10.16 5.12 2.30
C ASP A 69 10.82 6.43 2.74
N GLU A 70 10.03 7.41 3.19
CA GLU A 70 10.64 8.70 3.56
C GLU A 70 11.13 8.74 5.01
N SER A 71 10.65 7.87 5.92
CA SER A 71 11.15 7.69 7.31
C SER A 71 10.35 6.68 8.13
N SER A 72 9.52 5.86 7.48
CA SER A 72 8.45 5.11 8.15
C SER A 72 8.66 3.63 7.93
N SER A 73 8.69 2.87 9.02
CA SER A 73 9.15 1.49 9.20
C SER A 73 8.45 0.40 8.34
N GLY A 74 7.74 0.76 7.28
CA GLY A 74 6.85 -0.11 6.52
C GLY A 74 7.16 -0.27 5.03
N GLY A 75 8.02 0.53 4.38
CA GLY A 75 8.19 0.39 2.92
C GLY A 75 9.00 -0.83 2.49
N ASP A 76 9.71 -1.47 3.43
CA ASP A 76 10.27 -2.81 3.23
C ASP A 76 9.26 -3.94 3.51
N VAL A 77 8.19 -3.63 4.24
CA VAL A 77 7.20 -4.59 4.75
C VAL A 77 6.02 -4.75 3.80
N PHE A 78 5.67 -3.69 3.07
CA PHE A 78 4.59 -3.67 2.10
C PHE A 78 5.09 -3.27 0.71
N LYS A 79 4.45 -3.81 -0.32
CA LYS A 79 4.56 -3.31 -1.70
C LYS A 79 3.20 -2.90 -2.22
N VAL A 80 3.20 -2.10 -3.28
CA VAL A 80 2.00 -1.74 -4.03
C VAL A 80 2.02 -2.40 -5.40
N THR A 81 0.85 -2.86 -5.83
CA THR A 81 0.61 -3.37 -7.19
C THR A 81 -0.64 -2.69 -7.74
N THR A 82 -0.67 -2.38 -9.04
CA THR A 82 -1.85 -1.79 -9.68
C THR A 82 -2.76 -2.87 -10.26
N ASP A 83 -4.06 -2.77 -9.99
CA ASP A 83 -5.08 -3.56 -10.66
C ASP A 83 -5.31 -3.03 -12.08
N SER A 84 -5.12 -3.87 -13.11
CA SER A 84 -5.18 -3.44 -14.50
C SER A 84 -6.58 -3.03 -14.97
N ASP A 85 -7.63 -3.56 -14.33
CA ASP A 85 -9.01 -3.34 -14.74
C ASP A 85 -9.59 -2.09 -14.06
N THR A 86 -9.24 -1.88 -12.80
CA THR A 86 -9.84 -0.83 -11.94
C THR A 86 -8.92 0.37 -11.72
N GLN A 87 -7.63 0.27 -12.06
CA GLN A 87 -6.57 1.24 -11.77
C GLN A 87 -6.43 1.53 -10.26
N GLU A 88 -6.80 0.56 -9.41
CA GLU A 88 -6.64 0.65 -7.96
C GLU A 88 -5.22 0.24 -7.55
N ALA A 89 -4.67 0.97 -6.58
CA ALA A 89 -3.48 0.58 -5.84
C ALA A 89 -3.83 -0.50 -4.82
N ILE A 90 -3.31 -1.71 -5.01
CA ILE A 90 -3.44 -2.82 -4.06
C ILE A 90 -2.17 -2.86 -3.21
N ILE A 91 -2.32 -2.60 -1.91
CA ILE A 91 -1.23 -2.73 -0.94
C ILE A 91 -1.17 -4.20 -0.51
N VAL A 92 0.01 -4.82 -0.61
CA VAL A 92 0.20 -6.22 -0.27
C VAL A 92 1.41 -6.43 0.64
N VAL A 93 1.33 -7.47 1.46
CA VAL A 93 2.41 -7.87 2.37
C VAL A 93 3.62 -8.34 1.55
N GLN A 94 4.81 -7.83 1.86
CA GLN A 94 6.09 -8.21 1.24
C GLN A 94 7.01 -8.97 2.20
N LYS A 95 6.96 -8.65 3.49
CA LYS A 95 7.71 -9.36 4.54
C LYS A 95 6.76 -9.81 5.65
N ARG A 96 7.22 -10.77 6.47
CA ARG A 96 6.48 -11.20 7.65
C ARG A 96 6.25 -10.02 8.58
N LEU A 97 5.05 -9.98 9.14
CA LEU A 97 4.64 -9.04 10.16
C LEU A 97 4.90 -9.66 11.53
N ASP A 98 5.11 -8.80 12.51
CA ASP A 98 5.44 -9.16 13.89
C ASP A 98 4.84 -8.06 14.75
N PHE A 99 3.76 -8.38 15.46
CA PHE A 99 2.99 -7.42 16.25
C PHE A 99 3.82 -6.89 17.42
N GLU A 100 4.60 -7.76 18.07
CA GLU A 100 5.46 -7.47 19.23
C GLU A 100 6.56 -6.48 18.86
N SER A 101 7.09 -6.60 17.64
CA SER A 101 8.10 -5.69 17.10
C SER A 101 7.48 -4.39 16.62
N GLN A 102 6.42 -4.47 15.80
CA GLN A 102 5.79 -3.29 15.22
C GLN A 102 4.28 -3.48 14.96
N PRO A 103 3.42 -2.96 15.86
CA PRO A 103 1.97 -3.10 15.71
C PRO A 103 1.36 -2.11 14.71
N VAL A 104 2.11 -1.10 14.27
CA VAL A 104 1.61 -0.08 13.34
C VAL A 104 2.69 0.32 12.34
N HIS A 105 2.38 0.21 11.07
CA HIS A 105 3.17 0.75 9.97
C HIS A 105 2.46 1.94 9.34
N THR A 106 3.23 2.96 8.99
CA THR A 106 2.77 4.09 8.18
C THR A 106 3.62 4.12 6.92
N VAL A 107 3.02 4.35 5.76
CA VAL A 107 3.72 4.53 4.50
C VAL A 107 3.03 5.64 3.70
N ILE A 108 3.79 6.32 2.84
CA ILE A 108 3.21 7.32 1.92
C ILE A 108 2.95 6.63 0.59
N LEU A 109 1.70 6.60 0.17
CA LEU A 109 1.30 6.16 -1.16
C LEU A 109 1.32 7.36 -2.11
N GLU A 110 2.09 7.26 -3.18
CA GLU A 110 2.19 8.26 -4.24
C GLU A 110 1.55 7.72 -5.52
N ALA A 111 0.66 8.52 -6.11
CA ALA A 111 0.14 8.30 -7.46
C ALA A 111 0.83 9.25 -8.43
N LEU A 112 1.29 8.74 -9.56
CA LEU A 112 1.94 9.49 -10.63
C LEU A 112 1.16 9.25 -11.93
N ASN A 113 0.85 10.32 -12.67
CA ASN A 113 0.35 10.15 -14.04
C ASN A 113 1.53 9.68 -14.93
N LYS A 114 1.30 8.71 -15.82
CA LYS A 114 2.38 8.12 -16.65
C LYS A 114 2.96 9.12 -17.65
N PHE A 115 2.16 10.08 -18.08
CA PHE A 115 2.52 11.09 -19.05
C PHE A 115 1.98 12.44 -18.59
N VAL A 116 2.64 13.52 -18.97
CA VAL A 116 2.14 14.89 -18.83
C VAL A 116 2.38 15.54 -20.19
N ASP A 117 1.37 16.20 -20.75
CA ASP A 117 1.55 16.87 -22.03
C ASP A 117 2.66 17.94 -21.89
N PRO A 118 3.62 18.03 -22.84
CA PRO A 118 4.74 18.96 -22.76
C PRO A 118 4.35 20.43 -22.56
N ARG A 119 3.13 20.83 -22.98
CA ARG A 119 2.59 22.18 -22.76
C ARG A 119 2.40 22.51 -21.29
N PHE A 120 2.25 21.49 -20.45
CA PHE A 120 2.05 21.58 -19.01
C PHE A 120 3.27 21.09 -18.22
N ALA A 121 4.40 20.79 -18.88
CA ALA A 121 5.61 20.28 -18.22
C ALA A 121 6.17 21.23 -17.16
N ASP A 122 5.94 22.54 -17.30
CA ASP A 122 6.35 23.57 -16.33
C ASP A 122 5.61 23.44 -14.98
N LEU A 123 4.49 22.72 -14.93
CA LEU A 123 3.75 22.41 -13.69
C LEU A 123 4.36 21.23 -12.91
N GLY A 124 5.38 20.58 -13.47
CA GLY A 124 6.07 19.43 -12.88
C GLY A 124 5.34 18.10 -13.10
N THR A 125 5.79 17.05 -12.40
CA THR A 125 5.14 15.73 -12.47
C THR A 125 3.79 15.78 -11.78
N PHE A 126 2.73 15.44 -12.52
CA PHE A 126 1.39 15.29 -11.98
C PHE A 126 1.35 14.12 -10.98
N ARG A 127 1.30 14.50 -9.70
CA ARG A 127 1.31 13.57 -8.58
C ARG A 127 0.44 14.04 -7.43
N ASP A 128 -0.05 13.08 -6.66
CA ASP A 128 -0.62 13.32 -5.35
C ASP A 128 -0.17 12.22 -4.38
N GLN A 129 -0.28 12.51 -3.10
CA GLN A 129 0.16 11.62 -2.03
C GLN A 129 -0.94 11.45 -0.99
N ALA A 130 -1.01 10.25 -0.44
CA ALA A 130 -1.86 9.91 0.70
C ALA A 130 -1.09 9.07 1.71
N ILE A 131 -1.45 9.20 2.98
CA ILE A 131 -0.88 8.39 4.06
C ILE A 131 -1.67 7.09 4.14
N VAL A 132 -0.97 5.96 4.19
CA VAL A 132 -1.56 4.65 4.47
C VAL A 132 -1.04 4.20 5.83
N ARG A 133 -1.96 3.96 6.76
CA ARG A 133 -1.67 3.42 8.09
C ARG A 133 -2.22 2.01 8.20
N VAL A 134 -1.34 1.06 8.46
CA VAL A 134 -1.69 -0.36 8.62
C VAL A 134 -1.46 -0.74 10.07
N ALA A 135 -2.53 -1.16 10.76
CA ALA A 135 -2.45 -1.75 12.08
C ALA A 135 -2.27 -3.27 11.94
N VAL A 136 -1.24 -3.81 12.55
CA VAL A 136 -1.06 -5.25 12.72
C VAL A 136 -1.93 -5.68 13.90
N THR A 137 -2.61 -6.81 13.79
CA THR A 137 -3.35 -7.41 14.90
C THR A 137 -2.63 -8.67 15.39
N ASP A 138 -2.40 -8.68 16.70
CA ASP A 138 -1.85 -9.76 17.51
C ASP A 138 -2.60 -11.09 17.31
N VAL A 139 -1.84 -12.17 17.19
CA VAL A 139 -2.29 -13.56 17.08
C VAL A 139 -1.51 -14.40 18.10
N ASP A 140 -2.25 -14.99 19.05
CA ASP A 140 -1.74 -15.84 20.14
C ASP A 140 -0.60 -16.80 19.72
N GLU A 141 0.59 -16.56 20.25
CA GLU A 141 1.81 -17.34 20.04
C GLU A 141 2.12 -18.23 21.25
N PRO A 142 2.63 -19.47 21.05
CA PRO A 142 2.99 -20.31 22.19
C PRO A 142 4.19 -19.75 22.96
N PRO A 143 4.29 -19.99 24.29
CA PRO A 143 5.43 -19.53 25.07
C PRO A 143 6.75 -20.18 24.63
N GLU A 144 7.79 -19.38 24.51
CA GLU A 144 9.11 -19.80 24.06
C GLU A 144 10.14 -19.87 25.19
N PHE A 145 10.95 -20.92 25.23
CA PHE A 145 12.10 -21.00 26.12
C PHE A 145 13.27 -20.11 25.63
N ARG A 146 13.94 -19.42 26.57
CA ARG A 146 15.17 -18.68 26.31
C ARG A 146 16.28 -19.15 27.25
N PRO A 147 17.40 -19.71 26.72
CA PRO A 147 17.64 -20.06 25.32
C PRO A 147 16.72 -21.19 24.83
N PRO A 148 16.44 -21.31 23.52
CA PRO A 148 15.52 -22.30 22.96
C PRO A 148 16.03 -23.75 23.11
N SER A 149 17.33 -23.91 23.34
CA SER A 149 17.95 -25.17 23.71
C SER A 149 19.18 -24.90 24.56
N GLY A 150 19.48 -25.84 25.47
CA GLY A 150 20.64 -25.76 26.34
C GLY A 150 20.97 -27.14 26.89
N LEU A 151 22.27 -27.38 27.09
CA LEU A 151 22.75 -28.55 27.81
C LEU A 151 22.91 -28.16 29.28
N LEU A 152 22.19 -28.85 30.16
CA LEU A 152 22.39 -28.73 31.60
C LEU A 152 23.09 -30.00 32.07
N GLU A 153 24.25 -29.84 32.69
CA GLU A 153 25.06 -30.95 33.19
C GLU A 153 25.00 -30.99 34.71
N VAL A 154 24.99 -32.20 35.26
CA VAL A 154 25.08 -32.43 36.70
C VAL A 154 26.05 -33.59 36.93
N GLN A 155 26.87 -33.50 37.98
CA GLN A 155 27.79 -34.58 38.33
C GLN A 155 27.04 -35.80 38.88
N GLU A 156 27.59 -36.99 38.68
CA GLU A 156 26.95 -38.25 39.08
C GLU A 156 26.81 -38.41 40.61
N ASP A 157 27.64 -37.72 41.38
CA ASP A 157 27.63 -37.71 42.85
C ASP A 157 26.78 -36.58 43.46
N ALA A 158 26.04 -35.84 42.62
CA ALA A 158 25.20 -34.74 43.07
C ALA A 158 24.15 -35.20 44.08
N GLN A 159 24.05 -34.47 45.19
CA GLN A 159 23.08 -34.75 46.24
C GLN A 159 21.65 -34.44 45.80
N VAL A 160 20.68 -35.14 46.39
CA VAL A 160 19.25 -34.91 46.16
C VAL A 160 18.91 -33.45 46.48
N GLY A 161 18.34 -32.74 45.50
CA GLY A 161 18.01 -31.32 45.60
C GLY A 161 19.02 -30.38 44.94
N SER A 162 20.10 -30.90 44.36
CA SER A 162 21.07 -30.10 43.57
C SER A 162 20.39 -29.40 42.40
N LEU A 163 20.62 -28.09 42.27
CA LEU A 163 20.14 -27.30 41.12
C LEU A 163 20.98 -27.62 39.88
N VAL A 164 20.35 -28.17 38.85
CA VAL A 164 20.99 -28.53 37.58
C VAL A 164 21.01 -27.33 36.60
N GLY A 165 20.01 -26.46 36.69
CA GLY A 165 19.92 -25.24 35.90
C GLY A 165 18.56 -24.58 36.01
N VAL A 166 18.43 -23.41 35.40
CA VAL A 166 17.19 -22.65 35.34
C VAL A 166 16.83 -22.45 33.87
N VAL A 167 15.61 -22.81 33.50
CA VAL A 167 15.03 -22.48 32.20
C VAL A 167 13.96 -21.41 32.40
N THR A 168 13.92 -20.44 31.49
CA THR A 168 12.89 -19.41 31.49
C THR A 168 12.10 -19.48 30.20
N ALA A 169 10.77 -19.52 30.31
CA ALA A 169 9.87 -19.34 29.17
C ALA A 169 9.26 -17.94 29.21
N ARG A 170 9.01 -17.36 28.04
CA ARG A 170 8.27 -16.11 27.88
C ARG A 170 7.23 -16.28 26.79
N ASP A 171 6.06 -15.76 27.07
CA ASP A 171 4.97 -15.60 26.12
C ASP A 171 5.16 -14.26 25.39
N PRO A 172 5.28 -14.23 24.05
CA PRO A 172 5.47 -13.00 23.28
C PRO A 172 4.26 -12.06 23.32
N ASP A 173 3.05 -12.61 23.42
CA ASP A 173 1.79 -11.89 23.17
C ASP A 173 1.61 -10.66 24.08
N ALA A 174 1.09 -9.57 23.50
CA ALA A 174 0.94 -8.30 24.23
C ALA A 174 -0.14 -8.34 25.32
N ALA A 175 -1.05 -9.32 25.25
CA ALA A 175 -1.97 -9.62 26.33
C ALA A 175 -2.06 -11.12 26.53
N ASN A 176 -1.47 -11.63 27.63
CA ASN A 176 -1.85 -12.90 28.23
C ASN A 176 -3.36 -12.87 28.54
N ARG A 177 -4.22 -13.12 27.54
CA ARG A 177 -5.63 -13.34 27.78
C ARG A 177 -5.68 -14.74 28.37
N PRO A 178 -6.07 -14.90 29.64
CA PRO A 178 -6.14 -16.22 30.24
C PRO A 178 -7.10 -17.07 29.40
N VAL A 179 -6.57 -18.15 28.83
CA VAL A 179 -7.36 -19.20 28.17
C VAL A 179 -8.45 -19.62 29.15
N ARG A 180 -9.71 -19.49 28.73
CA ARG A 180 -10.88 -19.78 29.57
C ARG A 180 -11.40 -21.18 29.33
#